data_AF-A0A2E5S062-F1
#
_entry.id   AF-A0A2E5S062-F1
#
_cell.length_a   1.000
_cell.length_b   1.000
_cell.length_c   1.000
_cell.angle_alpha   90.00
_cell.angle_beta   90.00
_cell.angle_gamma   90.00
#
_symmetry.space_group_name_H-M   'P 1'
#
loop_
_entity.id
_entity.type
_entity.pdbx_description
1 polymer ?
#
loop_
_entity_poly.entity_id
_entity_poly.type
_entity_poly.pdbx_seq_one_letter_code
_entity_poly.pdbx_strand_id
1 'polypeptide(L)'
;MHLAPNSRIQIWIITVLLLGTTMCRTSAPAGSTSAQETSSEVTPGAGANETDSKERELESAGDGERGVEVVEKPGIYVFHYPETLQLEDPYENYLSKRRVFDDRLGAEIRALLAEEAGYTPEYKARCLPVYDYGIVLVSEDNRQTYLFSFRCNTMHYKEKKLWKDFTPIRTRLYTLLQYQVNDNTSALIDSREY
;
A
#
# COMPACT_ATOMS: atom_id res chain seq x y z
N MET A 1 19.78 23.07 -66.18
CA MET A 1 21.21 22.77 -65.99
C MET A 1 21.53 23.16 -64.55
N HIS A 2 21.91 22.34 -63.59
CA HIS A 2 22.35 20.95 -63.51
C HIS A 2 21.75 20.33 -62.23
N LEU A 3 21.08 19.19 -62.35
CA LEU A 3 20.90 18.21 -61.29
C LEU A 3 22.12 17.29 -61.26
N ALA A 4 22.64 16.98 -60.08
CA ALA A 4 23.47 15.81 -59.80
C ALA A 4 23.58 15.60 -58.26
N PRO A 5 23.96 14.41 -57.75
CA PRO A 5 23.09 13.22 -57.74
C PRO A 5 23.20 12.39 -56.42
N ASN A 6 22.38 11.33 -56.32
CA ASN A 6 22.73 9.95 -55.85
C ASN A 6 23.42 9.75 -54.47
N SER A 7 23.12 8.74 -53.65
CA SER A 7 22.36 7.48 -53.78
C SER A 7 22.56 6.68 -52.47
N ARG A 8 21.76 5.60 -52.30
CA ARG A 8 21.95 4.40 -51.43
C ARG A 8 21.41 4.55 -50.01
N ILE A 9 20.22 4.06 -49.67
CA ILE A 9 19.75 2.65 -49.59
C ILE A 9 20.73 1.75 -48.82
N GLN A 10 20.42 1.45 -47.55
CA GLN A 10 20.49 0.08 -47.05
C GLN A 10 19.39 -0.18 -46.01
N ILE A 11 18.52 -1.10 -46.41
CA ILE A 11 17.51 -1.80 -45.64
C ILE A 11 18.22 -2.91 -44.87
N TRP A 12 17.93 -3.05 -43.57
CA TRP A 12 18.10 -4.33 -42.87
C TRP A 12 16.82 -4.63 -42.11
N ILE A 13 15.96 -5.38 -42.79
CA ILE A 13 14.88 -6.18 -42.22
C ILE A 13 15.53 -7.46 -41.71
N ILE A 14 15.39 -7.77 -40.42
CA ILE A 14 15.64 -9.12 -39.91
C ILE A 14 14.37 -9.58 -39.20
N THR A 15 13.62 -10.43 -39.90
CA THR A 15 12.46 -11.17 -39.40
C THR A 15 12.73 -12.66 -39.65
N VAL A 16 12.85 -13.46 -38.59
CA VAL A 16 12.69 -14.93 -38.55
C VAL A 16 12.32 -15.24 -37.09
N LEU A 17 11.11 -15.64 -36.65
CA LEU A 17 10.08 -16.64 -37.01
C LEU A 17 10.39 -18.09 -36.56
N LEU A 18 9.37 -18.69 -35.92
CA LEU A 18 9.13 -20.12 -35.62
C LEU A 18 9.91 -20.74 -34.44
N LEU A 19 9.41 -21.73 -33.69
CA LEU A 19 8.09 -22.26 -33.35
C LEU A 19 8.41 -23.37 -32.33
N GLY A 20 7.69 -23.47 -31.21
CA GLY A 20 7.92 -24.52 -30.21
C GLY A 20 6.60 -25.03 -29.66
N THR A 21 6.05 -26.05 -30.32
CA THR A 21 4.78 -26.71 -30.06
C THR A 21 4.84 -27.72 -28.90
N THR A 22 3.78 -27.71 -28.08
CA THR A 22 3.02 -28.85 -27.50
C THR A 22 3.74 -30.03 -26.80
N MET A 23 3.29 -30.34 -25.58
CA MET A 23 2.85 -31.67 -25.09
C MET A 23 2.24 -31.50 -23.67
N CYS A 24 0.93 -31.71 -23.50
CA CYS A 24 0.28 -32.88 -22.85
C CYS A 24 0.29 -32.83 -21.29
N ARG A 25 -0.70 -33.29 -20.50
CA ARG A 25 -2.10 -33.75 -20.63
C ARG A 25 -2.56 -34.10 -19.19
N THR A 26 -3.86 -34.01 -18.88
CA THR A 26 -4.61 -34.71 -17.78
C THR A 26 -4.28 -34.33 -16.32
N SER A 27 -5.20 -34.28 -15.35
CA SER A 27 -6.51 -34.93 -15.15
C SER A 27 -7.30 -34.25 -14.01
N ALA A 28 -8.65 -34.25 -14.12
CA ALA A 28 -9.58 -34.08 -12.99
C ALA A 28 -9.60 -35.36 -12.12
N PRO A 29 -10.19 -35.36 -10.91
CA PRO A 29 -11.64 -35.52 -10.83
C PRO A 29 -12.36 -34.66 -9.79
N ALA A 30 -13.67 -34.59 -10.00
CA ALA A 30 -14.70 -34.14 -9.08
C ALA A 30 -14.76 -35.03 -7.83
N GLY A 31 -15.05 -34.42 -6.69
CA GLY A 31 -15.41 -35.08 -5.44
C GLY A 31 -16.49 -34.28 -4.74
N SER A 32 -17.74 -34.55 -5.10
CA SER A 32 -18.94 -34.12 -4.39
C SER A 32 -19.04 -34.84 -3.05
N THR A 33 -19.26 -34.10 -1.96
CA THR A 33 -19.97 -34.66 -0.81
C THR A 33 -20.88 -33.62 -0.20
N SER A 34 -22.16 -33.82 -0.47
CA SER A 34 -23.30 -33.34 0.30
C SER A 34 -23.23 -33.97 1.70
N ALA A 35 -23.46 -33.17 2.74
CA ALA A 35 -24.07 -33.63 3.97
C ALA A 35 -25.03 -32.54 4.45
N GLN A 36 -26.30 -32.88 4.30
CA GLN A 36 -27.49 -32.20 4.79
C GLN A 36 -27.78 -32.69 6.22
N GLU A 37 -28.62 -31.93 6.93
CA GLU A 37 -29.39 -32.32 8.13
C GLU A 37 -28.66 -32.15 9.48
N THR A 38 -29.27 -31.65 10.56
CA THR A 38 -30.68 -31.37 10.85
C THR A 38 -30.81 -30.39 12.03
N SER A 39 -31.90 -29.64 11.99
CA SER A 39 -32.55 -28.88 13.05
C SER A 39 -32.64 -29.63 14.39
N SER A 40 -32.57 -28.90 15.51
CA SER A 40 -33.55 -29.05 16.61
C SER A 40 -33.47 -27.86 17.58
N GLU A 41 -34.62 -27.19 17.68
CA GLU A 41 -35.08 -26.23 18.67
C GLU A 41 -35.17 -26.86 20.08
N VAL A 42 -35.06 -26.04 21.14
CA VAL A 42 -35.91 -26.03 22.36
C VAL A 42 -35.23 -25.14 23.44
N THR A 43 -35.85 -24.00 23.72
CA THR A 43 -35.79 -23.24 24.99
C THR A 43 -36.91 -23.80 25.89
N PRO A 44 -36.82 -23.84 27.25
CA PRO A 44 -37.08 -22.64 28.06
C PRO A 44 -36.38 -22.59 29.45
N GLY A 45 -36.35 -21.40 30.06
CA GLY A 45 -36.51 -21.29 31.53
C GLY A 45 -35.61 -20.33 32.30
N ALA A 46 -36.10 -19.08 32.44
CA ALA A 46 -36.18 -18.27 33.67
C ALA A 46 -34.96 -18.11 34.62
N GLY A 47 -34.61 -16.85 34.89
CA GLY A 47 -33.88 -16.47 36.11
C GLY A 47 -33.37 -15.04 36.11
N ALA A 48 -33.96 -14.21 36.95
CA ALA A 48 -33.71 -12.78 37.17
C ALA A 48 -32.22 -12.38 37.36
N ASN A 49 -31.86 -11.17 36.92
CA ASN A 49 -31.57 -10.10 37.87
C ASN A 49 -31.49 -8.72 37.21
N GLU A 50 -32.15 -7.76 37.86
CA GLU A 50 -31.99 -6.33 37.67
C GLU A 50 -30.55 -5.91 37.91
N THR A 51 -30.02 -5.03 37.06
CA THR A 51 -28.97 -4.10 37.51
C THR A 51 -29.13 -2.77 36.78
N ASP A 52 -29.70 -1.85 37.55
CA ASP A 52 -29.57 -0.40 37.53
C ASP A 52 -28.27 0.10 36.89
N SER A 53 -28.40 0.98 35.89
CA SER A 53 -27.30 1.83 35.42
C SER A 53 -27.86 3.10 34.77
N LYS A 54 -27.92 4.14 35.61
CA LYS A 54 -28.00 5.57 35.29
C LYS A 54 -27.48 5.95 33.90
N GLU A 55 -28.40 6.40 33.05
CA GLU A 55 -28.08 7.25 31.91
C GLU A 55 -27.66 8.63 32.45
N ARG A 56 -26.39 8.99 32.25
CA ARG A 56 -25.86 10.33 32.47
C ARG A 56 -25.35 10.87 31.14
N GLU A 57 -25.84 12.06 30.84
CA GLU A 57 -25.49 13.02 29.80
C GLU A 57 -24.13 12.80 29.10
N LEU A 58 -24.17 12.79 27.77
CA LEU A 58 -23.12 13.39 26.96
C LEU A 58 -23.76 14.19 25.82
N GLU A 59 -24.26 15.38 26.15
CA GLU A 59 -24.29 16.46 25.19
C GLU A 59 -22.84 16.90 24.97
N SER A 60 -22.27 16.56 23.81
CA SER A 60 -21.16 17.31 23.24
C SER A 60 -21.60 17.74 21.84
N ALA A 61 -22.45 18.77 21.84
CA ALA A 61 -22.64 19.63 20.68
C ALA A 61 -21.30 20.30 20.38
N GLY A 62 -20.90 20.21 19.12
CA GLY A 62 -19.53 20.45 18.70
C GLY A 62 -19.03 21.88 18.85
N ASP A 63 -17.70 21.98 18.80
CA ASP A 63 -17.01 23.14 18.26
C ASP A 63 -15.85 22.65 17.37
N GLY A 64 -16.18 22.41 16.10
CA GLY A 64 -15.85 23.41 15.08
C GLY A 64 -14.39 23.70 14.74
N GLU A 65 -13.37 23.19 15.41
CA GLU A 65 -11.97 23.42 14.99
C GLU A 65 -11.56 22.44 13.88
N ARG A 66 -12.19 22.65 12.72
CA ARG A 66 -11.69 22.20 11.43
C ARG A 66 -10.28 22.77 11.24
N GLY A 67 -9.31 21.88 11.42
CA GLY A 67 -8.07 21.79 10.68
C GLY A 67 -7.48 23.13 10.28
N VAL A 68 -6.59 23.65 11.12
CA VAL A 68 -5.40 24.29 10.57
C VAL A 68 -4.76 23.20 9.72
N GLU A 69 -4.98 23.26 8.41
CA GLU A 69 -4.19 22.50 7.44
C GLU A 69 -2.76 23.01 7.61
N VAL A 70 -2.03 22.39 8.53
CA VAL A 70 -0.62 22.68 8.74
C VAL A 70 0.02 22.33 7.42
N VAL A 71 0.32 23.36 6.62
CA VAL A 71 0.98 23.21 5.32
C VAL A 71 2.27 22.43 5.57
N GLU A 72 2.27 21.16 5.19
CA GLU A 72 3.42 20.30 5.36
C GLU A 72 4.58 20.91 4.57
N LYS A 73 5.71 21.14 5.23
CA LYS A 73 6.90 21.66 4.55
C LYS A 73 7.37 20.64 3.51
N PRO A 74 7.93 21.07 2.37
CA PRO A 74 8.51 20.15 1.40
C PRO A 74 9.48 19.17 2.06
N GLY A 75 9.42 17.90 1.68
CA GLY A 75 10.18 16.84 2.30
C GLY A 75 9.60 15.45 2.12
N ILE A 76 10.22 14.49 2.81
CA ILE A 76 9.79 13.09 2.83
C ILE A 76 9.27 12.79 4.22
N TYR A 77 8.02 12.36 4.28
CA TYR A 77 7.35 11.94 5.50
C TYR A 77 7.14 10.44 5.47
N VAL A 78 7.46 9.78 6.57
CA VAL A 78 7.27 8.35 6.78
C VAL A 78 6.26 8.16 7.90
N PHE A 79 5.22 7.40 7.61
CA PHE A 79 4.17 7.00 8.53
C PHE A 79 4.37 5.53 8.87
N HIS A 80 4.28 5.19 10.15
CA HIS A 80 4.27 3.82 10.63
C HIS A 80 2.88 3.51 11.18
N TYR A 81 2.31 2.38 10.74
CA TYR A 81 0.95 1.97 11.07
C TYR A 81 0.95 0.82 12.08
N PRO A 82 -0.11 0.68 12.88
CA PRO A 82 -0.22 -0.45 13.79
C PRO A 82 -0.36 -1.77 13.02
N GLU A 83 0.22 -2.83 13.56
CA GLU A 83 0.11 -4.19 13.00
C GLU A 83 -1.25 -4.81 13.35
N THR A 84 -2.30 -4.40 12.63
CA THR A 84 -3.68 -4.85 12.86
C THR A 84 -4.20 -5.65 11.68
N LEU A 85 -5.24 -6.44 11.87
CA LEU A 85 -5.95 -7.14 10.78
C LEU A 85 -7.16 -6.35 10.29
N GLN A 86 -7.50 -5.25 10.96
CA GLN A 86 -8.63 -4.40 10.61
C GLN A 86 -8.22 -3.41 9.53
N LEU A 87 -9.17 -3.10 8.66
CA LEU A 87 -8.98 -2.09 7.62
C LEU A 87 -9.13 -0.71 8.29
N GLU A 88 -8.00 -0.08 8.58
CA GLU A 88 -7.96 1.22 9.23
C GLU A 88 -7.65 2.33 8.23
N ASP A 89 -8.17 3.54 8.48
CA ASP A 89 -7.83 4.70 7.66
C ASP A 89 -6.36 5.09 7.89
N PRO A 90 -5.50 5.06 6.86
CA PRO A 90 -4.07 5.36 6.99
C PRO A 90 -3.75 6.83 7.29
N TYR A 91 -4.72 7.74 7.32
CA TYR A 91 -4.50 9.14 7.70
C TYR A 91 -4.91 9.42 9.13
N GLU A 92 -5.83 8.63 9.66
CA GLU A 92 -6.34 8.77 11.01
C GLU A 92 -5.67 7.80 11.97
N ASN A 93 -5.10 6.71 11.46
CA ASN A 93 -4.65 5.61 12.31
C ASN A 93 -3.17 5.23 12.14
N TYR A 94 -2.23 6.15 12.46
CA TYR A 94 -0.78 5.89 12.43
C TYR A 94 -0.16 5.96 13.83
N LEU A 95 0.79 5.07 14.12
CA LEU A 95 1.59 5.05 15.36
C LEU A 95 2.55 6.25 15.42
N SER A 96 3.21 6.55 14.31
CA SER A 96 4.16 7.66 14.26
C SER A 96 4.29 8.25 12.85
N LYS A 97 4.62 9.54 12.81
CA LYS A 97 4.92 10.31 11.61
C LYS A 97 6.29 10.95 11.78
N ARG A 98 7.22 10.63 10.90
CA ARG A 98 8.60 11.15 10.92
C ARG A 98 8.92 11.89 9.63
N ARG A 99 9.66 13.00 9.72
CA ARG A 99 10.20 13.74 8.57
C ARG A 99 11.68 13.41 8.41
N VAL A 100 12.04 12.83 7.27
CA VAL A 100 13.43 12.49 6.96
C VAL A 100 14.21 13.78 6.69
N PHE A 101 15.35 13.94 7.36
CA PHE A 101 16.28 15.05 7.15
C PHE A 101 17.63 14.59 6.58
N ASP A 102 17.96 13.30 6.67
CA ASP A 102 19.17 12.76 6.07
C ASP A 102 19.04 12.68 4.54
N ASP A 103 19.91 13.41 3.84
CA ASP A 103 19.85 13.54 2.37
C ASP A 103 20.12 12.21 1.67
N ARG A 104 21.02 11.38 2.22
CA ARG A 104 21.37 10.09 1.63
C ARG A 104 20.20 9.12 1.70
N LEU A 105 19.60 8.98 2.88
CA LEU A 105 18.41 8.17 3.10
C LEU A 105 17.24 8.67 2.24
N GLY A 106 17.04 9.99 2.20
CA GLY A 106 16.01 10.59 1.36
C GLY A 106 16.20 10.31 -0.13
N ALA A 107 17.43 10.38 -0.63
CA ALA A 107 17.77 10.04 -2.01
C ALA A 107 17.53 8.55 -2.30
N GLU A 108 17.89 7.66 -1.39
CA GLU A 108 17.71 6.22 -1.54
C GLU A 108 16.22 5.83 -1.59
N ILE A 109 15.39 6.43 -0.72
CA ILE A 109 13.93 6.25 -0.74
C ILE A 109 13.36 6.67 -2.11
N ARG A 110 13.73 7.86 -2.60
CA ARG A 110 13.25 8.35 -3.91
C ARG A 110 13.71 7.45 -5.05
N ALA A 111 14.94 6.95 -5.00
CA ALA A 111 15.47 6.03 -6.02
C ALA A 111 14.68 4.72 -6.06
N LEU A 112 14.35 4.14 -4.91
CA LEU A 112 13.51 2.94 -4.84
C LEU A 112 12.10 3.19 -5.39
N LEU A 113 11.46 4.31 -5.03
CA LEU A 113 10.14 4.66 -5.57
C LEU A 113 10.16 4.87 -7.08
N ALA A 114 11.24 5.45 -7.63
CA ALA A 114 11.43 5.61 -9.06
C ALA A 114 11.67 4.27 -9.78
N GLU A 115 12.45 3.36 -9.18
CA GLU A 115 12.65 1.99 -9.67
C GLU A 115 11.31 1.25 -9.78
N GLU A 116 10.48 1.34 -8.74
CA GLU A 116 9.14 0.73 -8.71
C GLU A 116 8.17 1.36 -9.73
N ALA A 117 8.30 2.66 -10.02
CA ALA A 117 7.48 3.30 -11.04
C ALA A 117 7.70 2.72 -12.44
N GLY A 118 8.91 2.24 -12.76
CA GLY A 118 9.24 1.59 -14.03
C GLY A 118 8.86 0.11 -14.10
N TYR A 119 8.55 -0.52 -12.98
CA TYR A 119 8.20 -1.94 -12.92
C TYR A 119 6.76 -2.18 -13.41
N THR A 120 6.56 -3.17 -14.29
CA THR A 120 5.22 -3.58 -14.75
C THR A 120 4.75 -4.74 -13.87
N PRO A 121 3.68 -4.55 -13.07
CA PRO A 121 3.33 -5.49 -12.01
C PRO A 121 2.67 -6.76 -12.54
N GLU A 122 2.94 -7.89 -11.89
CA GLU A 122 2.07 -9.06 -11.93
C GLU A 122 1.11 -8.97 -10.74
N TYR A 123 -0.03 -8.29 -10.93
CA TYR A 123 -0.98 -8.11 -9.83
C TYR A 123 -1.47 -9.46 -9.28
N LYS A 124 -1.09 -9.77 -8.04
CA LYS A 124 -1.50 -10.95 -7.28
C LYS A 124 -2.00 -10.51 -5.90
N ALA A 125 -3.18 -9.90 -5.82
CA ALA A 125 -3.79 -9.63 -4.52
C ALA A 125 -4.16 -10.95 -3.83
N ARG A 126 -3.47 -11.27 -2.74
CA ARG A 126 -3.68 -12.49 -1.93
C ARG A 126 -4.31 -12.20 -0.56
N CYS A 127 -4.39 -10.94 -0.14
CA CYS A 127 -4.96 -10.54 1.14
C CYS A 127 -5.47 -9.10 1.13
N LEU A 128 -6.27 -8.78 2.15
CA LEU A 128 -6.75 -7.42 2.42
C LEU A 128 -5.56 -6.48 2.65
N PRO A 129 -5.54 -5.30 2.01
CA PRO A 129 -4.42 -4.38 2.14
C PRO A 129 -4.47 -3.68 3.49
N VAL A 130 -3.82 -4.26 4.49
CA VAL A 130 -3.45 -3.53 5.71
C VAL A 130 -2.09 -2.89 5.49
N TYR A 131 -1.98 -1.60 5.75
CA TYR A 131 -0.74 -0.87 5.57
C TYR A 131 0.16 -1.02 6.80
N ASP A 132 1.44 -1.20 6.54
CA ASP A 132 2.49 -1.23 7.56
C ASP A 132 3.22 0.12 7.58
N TYR A 133 3.44 0.71 6.39
CA TYR A 133 4.10 1.99 6.24
C TYR A 133 3.48 2.88 5.17
N GLY A 134 3.60 4.19 5.34
CA GLY A 134 3.26 5.20 4.35
C GLY A 134 4.45 6.11 4.06
N ILE A 135 4.64 6.48 2.80
CA ILE A 135 5.62 7.49 2.38
C ILE A 135 4.87 8.60 1.66
N VAL A 136 5.04 9.84 2.13
CA VAL A 136 4.51 11.03 1.48
C VAL A 136 5.67 11.91 1.04
N LEU A 137 5.77 12.11 -0.27
CA LEU A 137 6.67 13.09 -0.87
C LEU A 137 5.89 14.40 -1.04
N VAL A 138 6.31 15.43 -0.31
CA VAL A 138 5.74 16.78 -0.40
C VAL A 138 6.73 17.65 -1.15
N SER A 139 6.28 18.19 -2.28
CA SER A 139 6.93 19.25 -3.05
C SER A 139 6.07 20.52 -2.97
N GLU A 140 6.55 21.64 -3.52
CA GLU A 140 5.83 22.93 -3.46
C GLU A 140 4.39 22.83 -4.00
N ASP A 141 4.19 22.15 -5.13
CA ASP A 141 2.88 22.04 -5.80
C ASP A 141 2.35 20.61 -5.90
N ASN A 142 3.03 19.64 -5.29
CA ASN A 142 2.74 18.23 -5.53
C ASN A 142 2.89 17.39 -4.26
N ARG A 143 1.96 16.46 -4.08
CA ARG A 143 1.95 15.46 -3.03
C ARG A 143 1.84 14.08 -3.66
N GLN A 144 2.75 13.19 -3.31
CA GLN A 144 2.72 11.80 -3.76
C GLN A 144 2.71 10.88 -2.55
N THR A 145 1.67 10.07 -2.43
CA THR A 145 1.45 9.19 -1.29
C THR A 145 1.49 7.73 -1.72
N TYR A 146 2.41 7.00 -1.09
CA TYR A 146 2.64 5.59 -1.30
C TYR A 146 2.35 4.85 0.01
N LEU A 147 1.41 3.92 -0.02
CA LEU A 147 1.07 3.10 1.13
C LEU A 147 1.51 1.67 0.87
N PHE A 148 2.21 1.08 1.82
CA PHE A 148 2.86 -0.22 1.67
C PHE A 148 2.30 -1.23 2.66
N SER A 149 1.96 -2.40 2.15
CA SER A 149 1.69 -3.62 2.90
C SER A 149 2.79 -4.62 2.59
N PHE A 150 3.80 -4.73 3.45
CA PHE A 150 4.86 -5.73 3.37
C PHE A 150 4.33 -7.15 3.59
N ARG A 151 3.26 -7.28 4.38
CA ARG A 151 2.52 -8.53 4.60
C ARG A 151 1.88 -9.03 3.31
N CYS A 152 1.18 -8.16 2.58
CA CYS A 152 0.53 -8.52 1.32
C CYS A 152 1.41 -8.34 0.09
N ASN A 153 2.61 -7.78 0.23
CA ASN A 153 3.46 -7.34 -0.87
C ASN A 153 2.69 -6.43 -1.85
N THR A 154 1.92 -5.51 -1.30
CA THR A 154 1.06 -4.60 -2.04
C THR A 154 1.41 -3.15 -1.74
N MET A 155 1.51 -2.33 -2.77
CA MET A 155 1.62 -0.88 -2.69
C MET A 155 0.38 -0.23 -3.29
N HIS A 156 -0.13 0.82 -2.64
CA HIS A 156 -1.15 1.71 -3.17
C HIS A 156 -0.54 3.10 -3.41
N TYR A 157 -0.53 3.52 -4.67
CA TYR A 157 -0.26 4.91 -5.04
C TYR A 157 -1.58 5.68 -5.09
N LYS A 158 -1.84 6.46 -4.04
CA LYS A 158 -3.14 7.09 -3.80
C LYS A 158 -3.57 8.04 -4.90
N GLU A 159 -2.70 8.96 -5.31
CA GLU A 159 -3.06 10.02 -6.27
C GLU A 159 -3.38 9.43 -7.66
N LYS A 160 -2.80 8.28 -7.99
CA LYS A 160 -3.11 7.53 -9.23
C LYS A 160 -4.17 6.44 -9.06
N LYS A 161 -4.69 6.24 -7.84
CA LYS A 161 -5.60 5.14 -7.47
C LYS A 161 -5.09 3.77 -7.96
N LEU A 162 -3.78 3.57 -7.87
CA LEU A 162 -3.09 2.44 -8.51
C LEU A 162 -2.58 1.47 -7.44
N TRP A 163 -2.95 0.21 -7.60
CA TRP A 163 -2.48 -0.90 -6.77
C TRP A 163 -1.48 -1.75 -7.55
N LYS A 164 -0.35 -2.08 -6.92
CA LYS A 164 0.73 -2.88 -7.52
C LYS A 164 1.37 -3.79 -6.49
N ASP A 165 2.01 -4.87 -6.94
CA ASP A 165 3.07 -5.48 -6.14
C ASP A 165 4.32 -4.62 -6.21
N PHE A 166 5.12 -4.60 -5.14
CA PHE A 166 6.38 -3.84 -5.08
C PHE A 166 7.59 -4.75 -4.82
N THR A 167 7.49 -5.97 -5.34
CA THR A 167 8.48 -7.04 -5.15
C THR A 167 9.93 -6.60 -5.37
N PRO A 168 10.27 -5.84 -6.43
CA PRO A 168 11.66 -5.47 -6.72
C PRO A 168 12.34 -4.65 -5.62
N ILE A 169 11.56 -3.81 -4.93
CA ILE A 169 12.08 -2.90 -3.91
C ILE A 169 11.74 -3.33 -2.48
N ARG A 170 10.86 -4.33 -2.31
CA ARG A 170 10.30 -4.73 -1.00
C ARG A 170 11.33 -4.85 0.10
N THR A 171 12.35 -5.69 -0.06
CA THR A 171 13.33 -5.95 1.00
C THR A 171 14.18 -4.73 1.33
N ARG A 172 14.60 -3.98 0.31
CA ARG A 172 15.40 -2.76 0.48
C ARG A 172 14.57 -1.69 1.19
N LEU A 173 13.36 -1.45 0.72
CA LEU A 173 12.45 -0.48 1.30
C LEU A 173 12.12 -0.82 2.76
N TYR A 174 11.81 -2.09 3.06
CA TYR A 174 11.56 -2.52 4.44
C TYR A 174 12.74 -2.19 5.36
N THR A 175 13.96 -2.46 4.89
CA THR A 175 15.18 -2.20 5.66
C THR A 175 15.36 -0.72 5.96
N LEU A 176 15.13 0.15 4.96
CA LEU A 176 15.20 1.60 5.15
C LEU A 176 14.17 2.06 6.19
N LEU A 177 12.91 1.66 6.02
CA LEU A 177 11.82 2.14 6.87
C LEU A 177 11.92 1.62 8.30
N GLN A 178 12.25 0.34 8.49
CA GLN A 178 12.29 -0.31 9.80
C GLN A 178 13.52 0.07 10.62
N TYR A 179 14.69 0.24 9.98
CA TYR A 179 15.96 0.35 10.70
C TYR A 179 16.69 1.68 10.48
N GLN A 180 16.52 2.29 9.30
CA GLN A 180 17.28 3.49 8.96
C GLN A 180 16.49 4.78 9.18
N VAL A 181 15.16 4.76 9.14
CA VAL A 181 14.32 5.88 9.57
C VAL A 181 14.21 5.85 11.10
N ASN A 182 15.06 6.63 11.76
CA ASN A 182 15.17 6.69 13.23
C ASN A 182 15.59 8.09 13.68
N ASP A 183 15.86 8.28 14.98
CA ASP A 183 16.17 9.59 15.57
C ASP A 183 17.45 10.24 15.02
N ASN A 184 18.34 9.45 14.40
CA ASN A 184 19.57 9.98 13.81
C ASN A 184 19.38 10.50 12.37
N THR A 185 18.30 10.11 11.69
CA THR A 185 18.08 10.38 10.26
C THR A 185 16.76 11.11 9.95
N SER A 186 15.88 11.18 10.95
CA SER A 186 14.55 11.74 10.83
C SER A 186 14.08 12.34 12.14
N ALA A 187 13.23 13.36 12.06
CA ALA A 187 12.60 13.98 13.21
C ALA A 187 11.17 13.44 13.37
N LEU A 188 10.80 13.06 14.59
CA LEU A 188 9.41 12.74 14.92
C LEU A 188 8.57 14.02 14.85
N ILE A 189 7.50 14.00 14.06
CA ILE A 189 6.58 15.13 13.86
C ILE A 189 5.32 14.94 14.71
N ASP A 190 4.83 13.70 14.77
CA ASP A 190 3.67 13.31 15.56
C ASP A 190 3.84 11.85 15.99
N SER A 191 3.42 11.54 17.21
CA SER A 191 3.27 10.18 17.73
C SER A 191 1.90 10.06 18.37
N ARG A 192 1.12 9.08 17.92
CA ARG A 192 -0.15 8.75 18.54
C ARG A 192 0.08 7.54 19.42
N GLU A 193 0.00 7.74 20.74
CA GLU A 193 -0.11 6.62 21.68
C GLU A 193 -1.53 6.05 21.53
N TYR A 194 -1.63 4.76 21.19
CA TYR A 194 -2.89 4.00 21.12
C TYR A 194 -3.14 3.27 22.43
#